data_AF-A0A645J1J1-F1
#
_entry.id   AF-A0A645J1J1-F1
#
_cell.length_a   1.000
_cell.length_b   1.000
_cell.length_c   1.000
_cell.angle_alpha   90.00
_cell.angle_beta   90.00
_cell.angle_gamma   90.00
#
_symmetry.space_group_name_H-M   'P 1'
#
loop_
_entity.id
_entity.type
_entity.pdbx_description
1 polymer ?
#
loop_
_entity_poly.entity_id
_entity_poly.type
_entity_poly.pdbx_seq_one_letter_code
_entity_poly.pdbx_strand_id
1 'polypeptide(L)' 'MGKNVPEALGDYFAGPNHTLPTNGTARFSSPLSVDDFVKKTSFIYYTKEALRGVKDHIIDFAEREGLGGHARSVSIRFDE' A
#
# COMPACT_ATOMS: atom_id res chain seq x y z
N MET A 1 12.97 -23.60 16.55
CA MET A 1 13.70 -24.53 15.66
C MET A 1 14.43 -25.56 16.51
N GLY A 2 14.43 -26.84 16.11
CA GLY A 2 15.05 -27.92 16.87
C GLY A 2 14.05 -28.83 17.59
N LYS A 3 14.53 -29.94 18.15
CA LYS A 3 13.71 -31.06 18.66
C LYS A 3 12.79 -30.72 19.84
N ASN A 4 13.02 -29.60 20.52
CA ASN A 4 12.25 -29.16 21.67
C ASN A 4 11.17 -28.12 21.33
N VAL A 5 10.84 -27.95 20.04
CA VAL A 5 9.85 -26.98 19.55
C VAL A 5 8.77 -27.73 18.76
N PRO A 6 7.88 -28.49 19.44
CA PRO A 6 6.77 -29.15 18.78
C PRO A 6 5.77 -28.11 18.26
N GLU A 7 4.94 -28.46 17.28
CA GLU A 7 3.95 -27.55 16.71
C GLU A 7 2.93 -27.07 17.76
N ALA A 8 2.46 -27.95 18.65
CA ALA A 8 1.62 -27.59 19.79
C ALA A 8 2.17 -26.46 20.69
N LEU A 9 3.50 -26.29 20.79
CA LEU A 9 4.07 -25.17 21.54
C LEU A 9 3.72 -23.83 20.86
N GLY A 10 3.76 -23.79 19.52
CA GLY A 10 3.34 -22.64 18.71
C GLY A 10 1.85 -22.37 18.79
N ASP A 11 1.03 -23.43 18.88
CA ASP A 11 -0.42 -23.31 18.93
C ASP A 11 -0.94 -22.72 20.23
N TYR A 12 -0.24 -22.94 21.33
CA TYR A 12 -0.78 -22.62 22.65
C TYR A 12 0.03 -21.60 23.46
N PHE A 13 1.36 -21.54 23.33
CA PHE A 13 2.16 -20.83 24.35
C PHE A 13 3.34 -20.00 23.83
N ALA A 14 3.89 -20.30 22.66
CA ALA A 14 5.10 -19.62 22.19
C ALA A 14 4.91 -18.13 21.87
N GLY A 15 3.67 -17.69 21.62
CA GLY A 15 3.33 -16.31 21.29
C GLY A 15 2.86 -16.03 19.85
N PRO A 16 3.33 -16.71 18.78
CA PRO A 16 2.79 -16.54 17.44
C PRO A 16 1.30 -16.88 17.34
N ASN A 17 0.62 -16.33 16.34
CA ASN A 17 -0.76 -16.69 16.05
C ASN A 17 -0.82 -17.97 15.20
N HIS A 18 -1.52 -18.99 15.67
CA HIS A 18 -1.70 -20.25 14.95
C HIS A 18 -2.80 -20.23 13.88
N THR A 19 -3.45 -19.07 13.66
CA THR A 19 -4.32 -18.86 12.51
C THR A 19 -3.44 -18.60 11.28
N LEU A 20 -3.08 -19.68 10.60
CA LEU A 20 -2.13 -19.68 9.50
C LEU A 20 -2.83 -19.87 8.14
N PRO A 21 -2.23 -19.36 7.04
CA PRO A 21 -2.67 -19.66 5.68
C PRO A 21 -2.53 -21.16 5.37
N THR A 22 -3.59 -21.79 4.87
CA THR A 22 -3.62 -23.21 4.48
C THR A 22 -3.90 -23.39 2.98
N ASN A 23 -3.97 -24.64 2.49
CA ASN A 23 -4.28 -24.95 1.09
C ASN A 23 -3.38 -24.21 0.06
N GLY A 24 -2.08 -24.08 0.38
CA GLY A 24 -1.08 -23.43 -0.48
C GLY A 24 -1.09 -21.90 -0.50
N THR A 25 -1.95 -21.25 0.30
CA THR A 25 -2.05 -19.78 0.35
C THR A 25 -0.87 -19.12 1.07
N ALA A 26 -0.05 -19.87 1.80
CA ALA A 26 1.22 -19.39 2.38
C ALA A 26 2.22 -18.84 1.34
N ARG A 27 1.98 -19.05 0.03
CA ARG A 27 2.78 -18.42 -1.05
C ARG A 27 2.55 -16.91 -1.19
N PHE A 28 1.40 -16.40 -0.73
CA PHE A 28 1.02 -14.99 -0.91
C PHE A 28 0.28 -14.38 0.29
N SER A 29 -0.05 -15.17 1.32
CA SER A 29 -0.70 -14.73 2.55
C SER A 29 0.22 -14.90 3.76
N SER A 30 0.02 -14.07 4.77
CA SER A 30 0.76 -14.10 6.04
C SER A 30 -0.07 -14.76 7.16
N PRO A 31 0.58 -15.27 8.23
CA PRO A 31 -0.09 -15.57 9.50
C PRO A 31 -0.94 -14.39 9.99
N LEU A 32 -2.04 -14.68 10.68
CA LEU A 32 -2.87 -13.64 11.31
C LEU A 32 -2.03 -12.80 12.28
N SER A 33 -2.17 -11.49 12.19
CA SER A 33 -1.39 -10.51 12.93
C SER A 33 -2.25 -9.30 13.27
N VAL A 34 -1.70 -8.35 14.03
CA VAL A 34 -2.38 -7.08 14.31
C VAL A 34 -2.66 -6.27 13.04
N ASP A 35 -1.84 -6.44 11.99
CA ASP A 35 -1.98 -5.73 10.71
C ASP A 35 -3.29 -6.10 10.00
N ASP A 36 -3.83 -7.30 10.24
CA ASP A 36 -5.11 -7.75 9.67
C ASP A 36 -6.31 -6.98 10.23
N PHE A 37 -6.15 -6.38 11.43
CA PHE A 37 -7.19 -5.63 12.13
C PHE A 37 -7.05 -4.11 11.99
N VAL A 38 -6.02 -3.62 11.30
CA VAL A 38 -5.84 -2.20 11.01
C VAL A 38 -5.88 -1.94 9.51
N LYS A 39 -6.04 -0.67 9.13
CA LYS A 39 -5.97 -0.22 7.74
C LYS A 39 -4.95 0.92 7.63
N LYS A 40 -4.21 0.93 6.53
CA LYS A 40 -3.22 1.96 6.21
C LYS A 40 -3.85 2.99 5.29
N THR A 41 -3.77 4.26 5.66
CA THR A 41 -4.26 5.39 4.85
C THR A 41 -3.08 6.27 4.46
N SER A 42 -2.99 6.59 3.16
CA SER A 42 -1.95 7.49 2.65
C SER A 42 -2.43 8.94 2.66
N PHE A 43 -1.57 9.85 3.13
CA PHE A 43 -1.80 11.29 3.09
C PHE A 43 -0.78 11.93 2.13
N ILE A 44 -1.24 12.82 1.27
CA ILE A 44 -0.40 13.52 0.29
C ILE A 44 -0.66 15.02 0.42
N TYR A 45 0.42 15.80 0.48
CA TYR A 45 0.38 17.25 0.50
C TYR A 45 1.48 17.81 -0.42
N TYR A 46 1.12 18.79 -1.25
CA TYR A 46 2.03 19.50 -2.15
C TYR A 46 1.84 21.00 -1.97
N THR A 47 2.95 21.74 -1.86
CA THR A 47 2.91 23.20 -2.04
C THR A 47 2.70 23.53 -3.51
N LYS A 48 2.31 24.79 -3.80
CA LYS A 48 2.16 25.24 -5.19
C LYS A 48 3.49 25.15 -5.95
N GLU A 49 4.60 25.41 -5.28
CA GLU A 49 5.96 25.35 -5.81
C GLU A 49 6.37 23.90 -6.14
N ALA A 50 6.08 22.96 -5.23
CA ALA A 50 6.34 21.54 -5.46
C ALA A 50 5.51 21.02 -6.65
N LEU A 51 4.23 21.41 -6.72
CA LEU A 51 3.38 21.03 -7.85
C LEU A 51 3.87 21.66 -9.15
N ARG A 52 4.32 22.92 -9.13
CA ARG A 52 4.89 23.61 -10.30
C ARG A 52 6.08 22.85 -10.87
N GLY A 53 6.92 22.25 -10.01
CA GLY A 53 8.09 21.48 -10.44
C GLY A 53 7.76 20.18 -11.18
N VAL A 54 6.54 19.64 -11.04
CA VAL A 54 6.12 18.37 -11.68
C VAL A 54 4.92 18.52 -12.61
N LYS A 55 4.35 19.73 -12.74
CA LYS A 55 3.06 19.96 -13.43
C LYS A 55 3.07 19.46 -14.88
N ASP A 56 4.15 19.72 -15.62
CA ASP A 56 4.20 19.47 -17.06
C ASP A 56 4.29 17.95 -17.34
N HIS A 57 4.97 17.20 -16.46
CA HIS A 57 4.99 15.73 -16.52
C HIS A 57 3.61 15.12 -16.23
N ILE A 58 2.89 15.64 -15.24
CA ILE A 58 1.54 15.13 -14.92
C ILE A 58 0.57 15.40 -16.08
N ILE A 59 0.67 16.58 -16.70
CA ILE A 59 -0.15 16.94 -17.87
C ILE A 59 0.20 16.02 -19.05
N ASP A 60 1.49 15.84 -19.39
CA ASP A 60 1.92 14.97 -20.51
C ASP A 60 1.43 13.52 -20.32
N PHE A 61 1.55 12.96 -19.11
CA PHE A 61 0.99 11.63 -18.83
C PHE A 61 -0.52 11.59 -19.01
N ALA A 62 -1.25 12.53 -18.41
CA ALA A 62 -2.70 12.57 -18.50
C ALA A 62 -3.21 12.77 -19.94
N GLU A 63 -2.53 13.56 -20.75
CA GLU A 63 -2.87 13.76 -22.17
C GLU A 63 -2.63 12.51 -23.00
N ARG A 64 -1.49 11.82 -22.80
CA ARG A 64 -1.17 10.56 -23.48
C ARG A 64 -2.12 9.43 -23.12
N GLU A 65 -2.66 9.45 -21.90
CA GLU A 65 -3.68 8.51 -21.44
C GLU A 65 -5.10 8.89 -21.91
N GLY A 66 -5.27 10.03 -22.59
CA GLY A 66 -6.58 10.54 -23.01
C GLY A 66 -7.45 11.09 -21.87
N LEU A 67 -6.85 11.34 -20.70
CA LEU A 67 -7.50 11.83 -19.48
C LEU A 67 -7.45 13.36 -19.38
N GLY A 68 -8.07 14.06 -20.34
CA GLY A 68 -8.04 15.53 -20.41
C GLY A 68 -8.53 16.24 -19.13
N GLY A 69 -9.47 15.62 -18.39
CA GLY A 69 -9.90 16.15 -17.08
C GLY A 69 -8.81 16.14 -16.01
N HIS A 70 -7.94 15.11 -16.00
CA HIS A 70 -6.82 15.02 -15.08
C HIS A 70 -5.77 16.09 -15.40
N ALA A 71 -5.40 16.22 -16.69
CA ALA A 71 -4.51 17.27 -17.19
C ALA A 71 -5.01 18.66 -16.81
N ARG A 72 -6.28 18.95 -17.11
CA ARG A 72 -6.90 20.25 -16.82
C ARG A 72 -6.97 20.55 -15.33
N SER A 73 -7.14 19.53 -14.47
CA SER A 73 -7.11 19.74 -13.02
C SER A 73 -5.77 20.35 -12.60
N VAL A 74 -4.65 19.96 -13.21
CA VAL A 74 -3.33 20.52 -12.90
C VAL A 74 -3.14 21.89 -13.55
N SER A 75 -3.43 22.02 -14.85
CA SER A 75 -3.18 23.26 -15.59
C SER A 75 -3.89 24.48 -14.99
N ILE A 76 -5.18 24.33 -14.65
CA ILE A 76 -6.03 25.42 -14.12
C ILE A 76 -5.52 26.04 -12.80
N ARG A 77 -4.61 25.36 -12.09
CA ARG A 77 -3.98 25.89 -10.87
C ARG A 77 -2.86 26.90 -11.17
N PHE A 78 -2.45 26.99 -12.43
CA PHE A 78 -1.39 27.84 -12.97
C PHE A 78 -1.82 28.70 -14.15
N ASP A 79 -3.06 28.55 -14.62
CA ASP A 79 -3.67 29.47 -15.57
C ASP A 79 -3.95 30.80 -14.83
N GLU A 80 -3.51 31.92 -15.41
CA GLU A 80 -3.98 33.27 -15.09
C GLU A 80 -4.99 33.71 -16.16
#